data_AF-A0A1T5HWK3-F1
#
_entry.id   AF-A0A1T5HWK3-F1
#
_cell.length_a   1.000
_cell.length_b   1.000
_cell.length_c   1.000
_cell.angle_alpha   90.00
_cell.angle_beta   90.00
_cell.angle_gamma   90.00
#
_symmetry.space_group_name_H-M   'P 1'
#
loop_
_entity.id
_entity.type
_entity.pdbx_description
1 polymer ?
#
loop_
_entity_poly.entity_id
_entity_poly.type
_entity_poly.pdbx_seq_one_letter_code
_entity_poly.pdbx_strand_id
1 'polypeptide(L)'
;MLIFIRTLLLMLFIIFTASSSALTLQQYTQQYALLPCTGLETRIDSFKKRLPMMLSTASKREYEDLKREYKALNELYKKKNCHKRNSR
;
A
#
# COMPACT_ATOMS: atom_id res chain seq x y z
N MET A 1 28.62 -26.43 16.01
CA MET A 1 28.35 -25.54 14.86
C MET A 1 26.96 -25.72 14.25
N LEU A 2 26.45 -26.96 14.07
CA LEU A 2 25.11 -27.20 13.48
C LEU A 2 23.93 -26.61 14.28
N ILE A 3 24.03 -26.58 15.62
CA ILE A 3 22.97 -26.02 16.49
C ILE A 3 22.85 -24.50 16.31
N PHE A 4 23.99 -23.80 16.20
CA PHE A 4 24.02 -22.35 15.97
C PHE A 4 23.42 -21.97 14.61
N ILE A 5 23.66 -22.77 13.56
CA ILE A 5 23.08 -22.52 12.23
C ILE A 5 21.56 -22.74 12.27
N ARG A 6 21.08 -23.78 12.97
CA ARG A 6 19.65 -24.07 13.14
C ARG A 6 18.91 -22.96 13.88
N THR A 7 19.48 -22.43 14.96
CA THR A 7 18.85 -21.34 15.72
C THR A 7 18.86 -20.02 14.93
N LEU A 8 19.91 -19.76 14.15
CA LEU A 8 20.00 -18.59 13.30
C LEU A 8 18.95 -18.59 12.17
N LEU A 9 18.72 -19.77 11.55
CA LEU A 9 17.67 -19.97 10.54
C LEU A 9 16.26 -19.74 11.11
N LEU A 10 15.98 -20.21 12.33
CA LEU A 10 14.69 -20.00 12.99
C LEU A 10 14.44 -18.53 13.32
N MET A 11 15.46 -17.81 13.80
CA MET A 11 15.38 -16.37 14.04
C MET A 11 15.08 -15.59 12.75
N LEU A 12 15.78 -15.91 11.65
CA LEU A 12 15.53 -15.30 10.35
C LEU A 12 14.10 -15.57 9.83
N PHE A 13 13.58 -16.77 10.07
CA PHE A 13 12.20 -17.13 9.69
C PHE A 13 11.13 -16.34 10.48
N ILE A 14 11.37 -16.12 11.77
CA ILE A 14 10.46 -15.33 12.63
C ILE A 14 10.45 -13.86 12.19
N ILE A 15 11.61 -13.31 11.85
CA ILE A 15 11.73 -11.93 11.33
C ILE A 15 11.03 -11.80 9.96
N PHE A 16 11.16 -12.80 9.10
CA PHE A 16 10.53 -12.81 7.78
C PHE A 16 9.00 -12.89 7.86
N THR A 17 8.45 -13.71 8.77
CA THR A 17 7.00 -13.86 8.94
C THR A 17 6.34 -12.64 9.61
N ALA A 18 7.05 -11.91 10.47
CA ALA A 18 6.59 -10.63 11.04
C ALA A 18 6.44 -9.51 9.99
N SER A 19 7.06 -9.67 8.82
CA SER A 19 6.96 -8.71 7.71
C SER A 19 5.63 -8.79 6.95
N SER A 20 4.75 -9.73 7.29
CA SER A 20 3.36 -9.82 6.77
C SER A 20 2.39 -8.85 7.46
N SER A 21 2.93 -7.75 7.98
CA SER A 21 2.17 -6.68 8.62
C SER A 21 1.61 -5.76 7.53
N ALA A 22 0.29 -5.57 7.52
CA ALA A 22 -0.38 -4.58 6.66
C ALA A 22 0.40 -3.25 6.65
N LEU A 23 0.72 -2.73 5.46
CA LEU A 23 1.43 -1.46 5.35
C LEU A 23 0.65 -0.36 6.08
N THR A 24 1.36 0.39 6.91
CA THR A 24 0.81 1.57 7.58
C THR A 24 0.56 2.68 6.56
N LEU A 25 -0.37 3.59 6.87
CA LEU A 25 -0.70 4.74 6.00
C LEU A 25 0.57 5.54 5.64
N GLN A 26 1.50 5.70 6.57
CA GLN A 26 2.76 6.41 6.36
C GLN A 26 3.70 5.67 5.39
N GLN A 27 3.76 4.34 5.44
CA GLN A 27 4.54 3.54 4.49
C GLN A 27 3.96 3.64 3.07
N TYR A 28 2.64 3.61 2.90
CA TYR A 28 2.00 3.88 1.61
C TYR A 28 2.30 5.30 1.10
N THR A 29 2.24 6.29 1.98
CA THR A 29 2.59 7.68 1.65
C THR A 29 4.05 7.79 1.19
N GLN A 30 4.99 7.07 1.81
CA GLN A 30 6.38 7.07 1.37
C GLN A 30 6.58 6.33 0.04
N GLN A 31 5.93 5.20 -0.15
CA GLN A 31 6.00 4.44 -1.41
C GLN A 31 5.57 5.28 -2.61
N TYR A 32 4.60 6.16 -2.42
CA TYR A 32 4.07 7.03 -3.47
C TYR A 32 4.59 8.46 -3.44
N ALA A 33 5.52 8.79 -2.53
CA ALA A 33 6.04 10.14 -2.37
C ALA A 33 6.78 10.67 -3.60
N LEU A 34 7.39 9.78 -4.39
CA LEU A 34 8.15 10.15 -5.60
C LEU A 34 7.28 10.26 -6.87
N LEU A 35 6.03 9.77 -6.84
CA LEU A 35 5.20 9.82 -8.04
C LEU A 35 4.78 11.25 -8.41
N PRO A 36 4.81 11.62 -9.70
CA PRO A 36 4.23 12.87 -10.17
C PRO A 36 2.70 12.85 -10.04
N CYS A 37 2.07 14.02 -10.08
CA CYS A 37 0.61 14.15 -9.96
C CYS A 37 -0.16 13.31 -10.99
N THR A 38 0.33 13.22 -12.23
CA THR A 38 -0.26 12.37 -13.28
C THR A 38 -0.20 10.88 -12.94
N GLY A 39 0.89 10.44 -12.31
CA GLY A 39 1.05 9.05 -11.84
C GLY A 39 0.16 8.74 -10.64
N LEU A 40 0.01 9.69 -9.72
CA LEU A 40 -0.95 9.60 -8.60
C LEU A 40 -2.38 9.53 -9.10
N GLU A 41 -2.77 10.39 -10.06
CA GLU A 41 -4.10 10.42 -10.66
C GLU A 41 -4.44 9.11 -11.38
N THR A 42 -3.52 8.62 -12.21
CA THR A 42 -3.68 7.35 -12.92
C THR A 42 -3.83 6.18 -11.95
N ARG A 43 -3.08 6.17 -10.84
CA ARG A 43 -3.27 5.15 -9.79
C ARG A 43 -4.62 5.27 -9.11
N ILE A 44 -5.04 6.48 -8.72
CA ILE A 44 -6.34 6.70 -8.08
C ILE A 44 -7.48 6.25 -9.00
N ASP A 45 -7.40 6.54 -10.30
CA ASP A 45 -8.39 6.12 -11.29
C ASP A 45 -8.40 4.59 -11.49
N SER A 46 -7.22 3.99 -11.66
CA SER A 46 -7.07 2.53 -11.73
C SER A 46 -7.63 1.85 -10.48
N PHE A 47 -7.37 2.42 -9.30
CA PHE A 47 -7.88 1.94 -8.03
C PHE A 47 -9.40 2.01 -7.99
N LYS A 48 -10.02 3.13 -8.39
CA LYS A 48 -11.49 3.27 -8.46
C LYS A 48 -12.13 2.27 -9.41
N LYS A 49 -11.51 2.02 -10.57
CA LYS A 49 -12.00 1.04 -11.56
C LYS A 49 -11.94 -0.39 -11.03
N ARG A 50 -10.88 -0.73 -10.29
CA ARG A 50 -10.66 -2.07 -9.72
C ARG A 50 -11.35 -2.28 -8.36
N LEU A 51 -11.67 -1.19 -7.66
CA LEU A 51 -12.32 -1.20 -6.36
C LEU A 51 -13.55 -2.12 -6.30
N PRO A 52 -14.56 -2.03 -7.19
CA PRO A 52 -15.74 -2.89 -7.10
C PRO A 52 -15.40 -4.39 -7.20
N MET A 53 -14.41 -4.74 -8.02
CA MET A 53 -13.95 -6.12 -8.19
C MET A 53 -13.11 -6.61 -7.00
N MET A 54 -12.29 -5.74 -6.43
CA MET A 54 -11.53 -6.06 -5.23
C MET A 54 -12.48 -6.23 -4.03
N LEU A 55 -13.47 -5.34 -3.88
CA LEU A 55 -14.45 -5.38 -2.79
C LEU A 55 -15.35 -6.62 -2.81
N SER A 56 -15.68 -7.16 -3.98
CA SER A 56 -16.51 -8.37 -4.09
C SER A 56 -15.82 -9.65 -3.58
N THR A 57 -14.49 -9.63 -3.51
CA THR A 57 -13.67 -10.81 -3.17
C THR A 57 -12.80 -10.59 -1.93
N ALA A 58 -12.71 -9.36 -1.42
CA ALA A 58 -11.83 -9.00 -0.31
C ALA A 58 -12.38 -9.46 1.04
N SER A 59 -11.48 -10.00 1.86
CA SER A 59 -11.68 -10.18 3.29
C SER A 59 -11.75 -8.83 4.00
N LYS A 60 -12.32 -8.81 5.22
CA LYS A 60 -12.43 -7.59 6.05
C LYS A 60 -11.09 -6.89 6.28
N ARG A 61 -9.97 -7.63 6.31
CA ARG A 61 -8.62 -7.06 6.47
C ARG A 61 -8.15 -6.36 5.19
N GLU A 62 -8.30 -7.03 4.06
CA GLU A 62 -7.94 -6.47 2.73
C GLU A 62 -8.76 -5.21 2.42
N TYR A 63 -10.03 -5.18 2.83
CA TYR A 63 -10.87 -3.98 2.74
C TYR A 63 -10.24 -2.76 3.44
N GLU A 64 -9.83 -2.94 4.70
CA GLU A 64 -9.23 -1.86 5.49
C GLU A 64 -7.86 -1.44 4.95
N ASP A 65 -7.09 -2.37 4.38
CA ASP A 65 -5.83 -2.08 3.72
C ASP A 65 -6.03 -1.28 2.43
N LEU A 66 -6.97 -1.68 1.58
CA LEU A 66 -7.35 -0.94 0.38
C LEU A 66 -7.83 0.48 0.71
N LYS A 67 -8.64 0.61 1.77
CA LYS A 67 -9.12 1.91 2.25
C LYS A 67 -7.97 2.80 2.75
N ARG A 68 -6.99 2.23 3.46
CA ARG A 68 -5.80 2.95 3.92
C ARG A 68 -4.91 3.38 2.75
N GLU A 69 -4.70 2.51 1.77
CA GLU A 69 -3.93 2.83 0.56
C GLU A 69 -4.58 3.97 -0.24
N TYR A 70 -5.89 3.89 -0.47
CA TYR A 70 -6.64 4.94 -1.16
C TYR A 70 -6.57 6.28 -0.41
N LYS A 71 -6.64 6.25 0.93
CA LYS A 71 -6.51 7.44 1.76
C LYS A 71 -5.11 8.06 1.64
N ALA A 72 -4.05 7.25 1.68
CA ALA A 72 -2.68 7.72 1.51
C ALA A 72 -2.45 8.38 0.15
N LEU A 73 -2.94 7.77 -0.93
CA LEU A 73 -2.88 8.33 -2.28
C LEU A 73 -3.60 9.69 -2.38
N ASN A 74 -4.78 9.80 -1.78
CA ASN A 74 -5.56 11.04 -1.79
C ASN A 74 -4.93 12.14 -0.91
N GLU A 75 -4.34 11.78 0.23
CA GLU A 75 -3.58 12.71 1.08
C GLU A 75 -2.33 13.22 0.36
N LEU A 76 -1.58 12.36 -0.33
CA LEU A 76 -0.45 12.77 -1.17
C LEU A 76 -0.88 13.70 -2.30
N TYR A 77 -1.97 13.36 -2.97
CA TYR A 77 -2.53 14.17 -4.06
C TYR A 77 -2.87 15.58 -3.59
N LYS A 78 -3.51 15.70 -2.40
CA LYS A 78 -3.78 17.00 -1.76
C LYS A 78 -2.50 17.70 -1.31
N LYS A 79 -1.58 16.99 -0.65
CA LYS A 79 -0.33 17.56 -0.12
C LYS A 79 0.55 18.13 -1.22
N LYS A 80 0.58 17.50 -2.38
CA LYS A 80 1.31 17.97 -3.56
C LYS A 80 0.57 19.08 -4.34
N ASN A 81 -0.60 19.52 -3.88
CA ASN A 81 -1.46 20.47 -4.58
C ASN A 81 -1.69 20.07 -6.05
N CYS A 82 -1.90 18.78 -6.30
CA CYS A 82 -2.19 18.31 -7.64
C CYS A 82 -3.54 18.89 -8.10
N HIS A 83 -3.53 19.80 -9.07
CA HIS A 83 -4.76 20.30 -9.68
C HIS A 83 -5.49 19.12 -10.32
N LYS A 84 -6.77 18.92 -9.95
CA LYS A 84 -7.66 18.03 -10.71
C LYS A 84 -7.63 18.48 -12.15
N ARG A 85 -7.07 17.66 -13.03
CA ARG A 85 -7.39 17.77 -14.44
C ARG A 85 -8.86 17.41 -14.52
N ASN A 86 -9.73 18.41 -14.65
CA ASN A 86 -11.06 18.16 -15.18
C ASN A 86 -10.82 17.60 -16.58
N SER A 87 -10.76 16.26 -16.69
CA SER A 87 -10.79 15.59 -17.98
C SER A 87 -12.15 15.92 -18.56
N ARG A 88 -12.14 16.90 -19.44
CA ARG A 88 -13.26 17.26 -20.29
C ARG A 88 -13.43 16.19 -21.36
#